data_AF-A0A8S3XNK3-F1
#
_entry.id   AF-A0A8S3XNK3-F1
#
_cell.length_a   1.000
_cell.length_b   1.000
_cell.length_c   1.000
_cell.angle_alpha   90.00
_cell.angle_beta   90.00
_cell.angle_gamma   90.00
#
_symmetry.space_group_name_H-M   'P 1'
#
loop_
_entity.id
_entity.type
_entity.pdbx_description
1 polymer ?
#
loop_
_entity_poly.entity_id
_entity_poly.type
_entity_poly.pdbx_seq_one_letter_code
_entity_poly.pdbx_strand_id
1 'polypeptide(L)'
;MYNDESVLENHHLAVAFKLLQNDGCDIFINLHKKQRQTLRKMVIDMVLSTDMSKHMSLPADLKTMVETKKVAGSGVLLLDNYTDRIQVLENLVHCADLSNPTKPLPLYKRWVALLMERLYVVSAKPHVLRSNLF
;
A
#
# COMPACT_ATOMS: atom_id res chain seq x y z
N MET A 1 12.31 6.94 15.31
CA MET A 1 10.86 6.64 15.45
C MET A 1 10.45 5.43 14.62
N TYR A 2 10.96 5.24 13.39
CA TYR A 2 10.64 4.06 12.55
C TYR A 2 11.87 3.31 11.98
N ASN A 3 13.05 3.51 12.58
CA ASN A 3 14.29 2.79 12.24
C ASN A 3 14.61 2.70 10.72
N ASP A 4 14.31 3.77 9.98
CA ASP A 4 14.51 3.88 8.53
C ASP A 4 13.78 2.84 7.65
N GLU A 5 12.83 2.08 8.22
CA GLU A 5 12.01 1.11 7.50
C GLU A 5 10.60 1.66 7.24
N SER A 6 10.20 1.69 5.96
CA SER A 6 8.85 2.07 5.50
C SER A 6 8.29 3.29 6.26
N VAL A 7 9.07 4.37 6.32
CA VAL A 7 8.85 5.52 7.22
C VAL A 7 7.51 6.18 6.96
N LEU A 8 7.15 6.41 5.69
CA LEU A 8 5.90 7.06 5.31
C LEU A 8 4.71 6.12 5.52
N GLU A 9 4.84 4.84 5.21
CA GLU A 9 3.79 3.84 5.34
C GLU A 9 3.45 3.61 6.82
N ASN A 10 4.46 3.54 7.68
CA ASN A 10 4.28 3.52 9.14
C ASN A 10 3.59 4.79 9.65
N HIS A 11 3.93 5.95 9.10
CA HIS A 11 3.28 7.21 9.44
C HIS A 11 1.80 7.21 9.00
N HIS A 12 1.49 6.76 7.78
CA HIS A 12 0.11 6.63 7.28
C HIS A 12 -0.74 5.76 8.21
N LEU A 13 -0.23 4.61 8.63
CA LEU A 13 -0.89 3.72 9.57
C LEU A 13 -1.12 4.39 10.93
N ALA A 14 -0.10 5.06 11.48
CA ALA A 14 -0.19 5.72 12.77
C ALA A 14 -1.28 6.81 12.77
N VAL A 15 -1.30 7.65 11.74
CA VAL A 15 -2.30 8.71 11.58
C VAL A 15 -3.70 8.12 11.41
N ALA A 16 -3.87 7.13 10.52
CA ALA A 16 -5.16 6.51 10.26
C ALA A 16 -5.77 5.88 11.53
N PHE A 17 -4.99 5.11 12.28
CA PHE A 17 -5.46 4.51 13.53
C PHE A 17 -5.66 5.53 14.65
N LYS A 18 -4.93 6.66 14.63
CA LYS A 18 -5.15 7.74 15.59
C LYS A 18 -6.48 8.46 15.33
N LEU A 19 -6.83 8.71 14.07
CA LEU A 19 -8.09 9.35 13.69
C LEU A 19 -9.32 8.56 14.15
N LEU A 20 -9.25 7.23 14.16
CA LEU A 20 -10.33 6.38 14.68
C LEU A 20 -10.60 6.56 16.18
N GLN A 21 -9.68 7.17 16.93
CA GLN A 21 -9.86 7.46 18.37
C GLN A 21 -10.56 8.80 18.62
N ASN A 22 -10.79 9.61 17.58
CA ASN A 22 -11.52 10.86 17.73
C ASN A 22 -13.01 10.59 17.92
N ASP A 23 -13.68 11.50 18.62
CA ASP A 23 -15.11 11.40 18.91
C ASP A 23 -15.94 11.25 17.61
N GLY A 24 -16.74 10.19 17.55
CA GLY A 24 -17.59 9.90 16.39
C GLY A 24 -16.86 9.34 15.15
N CYS A 25 -15.55 9.07 15.21
CA CYS A 25 -14.77 8.60 14.07
C CYS A 25 -14.51 7.09 14.04
N ASP A 26 -14.89 6.33 15.06
CA ASP A 26 -14.68 4.87 15.09
C ASP A 26 -15.68 4.13 14.17
N ILE A 27 -15.33 4.05 12.88
CA ILE A 27 -16.12 3.30 11.88
C ILE A 27 -16.15 1.79 12.15
N PHE A 28 -15.32 1.28 13.07
CA PHE A 28 -15.26 -0.12 13.44
C PHE A 28 -15.97 -0.41 14.77
N ILE A 29 -16.75 0.54 15.31
CA ILE A 29 -17.41 0.46 16.62
C ILE A 29 -18.11 -0.88 16.88
N ASN A 30 -18.80 -1.40 15.85
CA ASN A 30 -19.60 -2.63 15.93
C ASN A 30 -18.79 -3.93 15.73
N LEU A 31 -17.49 -3.87 15.48
CA LEU A 31 -16.66 -5.07 15.34
C LEU A 31 -16.22 -5.60 16.70
N HIS A 32 -16.31 -6.92 16.87
CA HIS A 32 -15.79 -7.60 18.06
C HIS A 32 -14.26 -7.52 18.12
N LYS A 33 -13.69 -7.67 19.32
CA LYS A 33 -12.24 -7.56 19.59
C LYS A 33 -11.39 -8.39 18.62
N LYS A 34 -11.77 -9.64 18.35
CA LYS A 34 -11.06 -10.53 17.43
C LYS A 34 -11.07 -10.00 15.99
N GLN A 35 -12.22 -9.52 15.52
CA GLN A 35 -12.34 -8.95 14.17
C GLN A 35 -11.48 -7.69 14.02
N ARG A 36 -11.46 -6.81 15.04
CA ARG A 36 -10.59 -5.63 15.04
C ARG A 36 -9.11 -5.98 14.99
N GLN A 37 -8.68 -7.00 15.73
CA GLN A 37 -7.30 -7.48 15.69
C GLN A 37 -6.93 -8.02 14.30
N THR A 38 -7.81 -8.82 13.69
CA THR A 38 -7.60 -9.33 12.33
C THR A 38 -7.56 -8.19 11.30
N LEU A 39 -8.52 -7.27 11.34
CA LEU A 39 -8.57 -6.11 10.45
C LEU A 39 -7.31 -5.25 10.60
N ARG A 40 -6.92 -4.94 11.83
CA ARG A 40 -5.70 -4.16 12.10
C ARG A 40 -4.48 -4.83 11.49
N LYS A 41 -4.32 -6.14 11.66
CA LYS A 41 -3.20 -6.88 11.07
C LYS A 41 -3.22 -6.80 9.54
N MET A 42 -4.36 -7.08 8.92
CA MET A 42 -4.49 -7.03 7.46
C MET A 42 -4.20 -5.65 6.88
N VAL A 43 -4.71 -4.58 7.51
CA VAL A 43 -4.46 -3.20 7.08
C VAL A 43 -2.99 -2.84 7.20
N ILE A 44 -2.32 -3.25 8.28
CA ILE A 44 -0.88 -3.02 8.45
C ILE A 44 -0.09 -3.73 7.35
N ASP A 45 -0.36 -5.03 7.13
CA ASP A 45 0.31 -5.84 6.12
C ASP A 45 0.15 -5.18 4.71
N MET A 46 -1.08 -4.79 4.33
CA MET A 46 -1.38 -4.16 3.03
C MET A 46 -0.81 -2.74 2.85
N VAL A 47 -0.78 -1.89 3.89
CA VAL A 47 -0.22 -0.53 3.75
C VAL A 47 1.31 -0.59 3.73
N LEU A 48 1.91 -1.48 4.50
CA LEU A 48 3.36 -1.67 4.45
C LEU A 48 3.82 -2.26 3.12
N SER A 49 2.96 -2.97 2.38
CA SER A 49 3.29 -3.50 1.06
C SER A 49 3.29 -2.45 -0.06
N THR A 50 2.78 -1.23 0.18
CA THR A 50 2.86 -0.15 -0.82
C THR A 50 4.23 0.53 -0.86
N ASP A 51 5.12 0.20 0.07
CA ASP A 51 6.51 0.67 0.03
C ASP A 51 7.21 0.12 -1.23
N MET A 52 7.66 1.03 -2.09
CA MET A 52 8.31 0.67 -3.37
C MET A 52 9.63 -0.10 -3.19
N SER A 53 10.25 -0.11 -2.01
CA SER A 53 11.40 -0.98 -1.72
C SER A 53 11.04 -2.48 -1.77
N LYS A 54 9.76 -2.82 -1.58
CA LYS A 54 9.21 -4.19 -1.65
C LYS A 54 8.70 -4.57 -3.04
N HIS A 55 8.75 -3.65 -4.00
CA HIS A 55 8.18 -3.87 -5.32
C HIS A 55 8.76 -5.10 -6.04
N MET A 56 10.02 -5.45 -5.80
CA MET A 56 10.63 -6.62 -6.47
C MET A 56 10.29 -7.94 -5.79
N SER A 57 10.05 -7.96 -4.48
CA SER A 57 9.70 -9.19 -3.76
C SER A 57 8.24 -9.58 -4.00
N LEU A 58 7.30 -8.62 -3.99
CA LEU A 58 5.87 -8.90 -4.12
C LEU A 58 5.49 -9.70 -5.40
N PRO A 59 5.94 -9.32 -6.61
CA PRO A 59 5.67 -10.08 -7.83
C PRO A 59 6.43 -11.40 -7.90
N ALA A 60 7.62 -11.50 -7.29
CA ALA A 60 8.37 -12.74 -7.23
C ALA A 60 7.60 -13.78 -6.41
N ASP A 61 7.13 -13.40 -5.23
CA ASP A 61 6.31 -14.26 -4.38
C ASP A 61 4.99 -14.60 -5.08
N LEU A 62 4.34 -13.61 -5.72
CA LEU A 62 3.09 -13.84 -6.47
C LEU A 62 3.28 -14.83 -7.61
N LYS A 63 4.40 -14.74 -8.35
CA LYS A 63 4.75 -15.68 -9.41
C LYS A 63 4.90 -17.10 -8.85
N THR A 64 5.63 -17.26 -7.75
CA THR A 64 5.74 -18.57 -7.07
C THR A 64 4.38 -19.08 -6.61
N MET A 65 3.49 -18.22 -6.13
CA MET A 65 2.12 -18.61 -5.79
C MET A 65 1.36 -19.12 -7.02
N VAL A 66 1.41 -18.39 -8.14
CA VAL A 66 0.73 -18.79 -9.38
C VAL A 66 1.25 -20.11 -9.92
N GLU A 67 2.56 -20.37 -9.81
CA GLU A 67 3.19 -21.63 -10.26
C GLU A 67 2.83 -22.83 -9.36
N THR A 68 2.57 -22.61 -8.07
CA THR A 68 2.35 -23.68 -7.08
C THR A 68 0.89 -23.94 -6.75
N LYS A 69 -0.01 -22.97 -6.97
CA LYS A 69 -1.42 -23.10 -6.61
C LYS A 69 -2.23 -23.74 -7.73
N LYS A 70 -3.02 -24.74 -7.35
CA LYS A 70 -3.98 -25.39 -8.24
C LYS A 70 -5.22 -24.51 -8.40
N VAL A 71 -5.62 -24.28 -9.64
CA VAL A 71 -6.92 -23.68 -9.95
C VAL A 71 -7.98 -24.76 -9.71
N ALA A 72 -9.05 -24.43 -8.99
CA ALA A 72 -10.20 -25.34 -8.88
C ALA A 72 -10.76 -25.62 -10.28
N GLY A 73 -11.46 -26.75 -10.47
CA GLY A 73 -12.09 -27.08 -11.77
C GLY A 73 -13.07 -26.01 -12.29
N SER A 74 -13.42 -25.02 -11.47
CA SER A 74 -14.24 -23.85 -11.78
C SER A 74 -13.47 -22.60 -12.24
N GLY A 75 -12.14 -22.63 -12.34
CA GLY A 75 -11.34 -21.44 -12.68
C GLY A 75 -11.04 -20.51 -11.49
N VAL A 76 -11.43 -20.89 -10.27
CA VAL A 76 -11.25 -20.09 -9.05
C VAL A 76 -9.93 -20.47 -8.35
N LEU A 77 -9.17 -19.45 -7.94
CA LEU A 77 -7.96 -19.62 -7.13
C LEU A 77 -8.31 -20.12 -5.72
N LEU A 78 -7.66 -21.21 -5.30
CA LEU A 78 -7.78 -21.74 -3.94
C LEU A 78 -6.75 -21.08 -3.03
N LEU A 79 -7.24 -20.23 -2.12
CA LEU A 79 -6.44 -19.50 -1.13
C LEU A 79 -6.79 -20.02 0.28
N ASP A 80 -6.15 -21.12 0.66
CA ASP A 80 -6.57 -21.95 1.79
C ASP A 80 -6.18 -21.35 3.15
N ASN A 81 -5.12 -20.53 3.19
CA ASN A 81 -4.57 -20.00 4.43
C ASN A 81 -4.50 -18.47 4.44
N TYR A 82 -4.16 -17.90 5.60
CA TYR A 82 -4.01 -16.45 5.75
C TYR A 82 -2.91 -15.89 4.83
N THR A 83 -1.76 -16.56 4.77
CA THR A 83 -0.59 -16.13 3.99
C THR A 83 -0.92 -16.00 2.51
N ASP A 84 -1.63 -16.99 1.94
CA ASP A 84 -2.06 -16.93 0.54
C ASP A 84 -2.98 -15.73 0.29
N ARG A 85 -3.95 -15.50 1.19
CA ARG A 85 -4.92 -14.42 1.04
C ARG A 85 -4.28 -13.04 1.21
N ILE A 86 -3.42 -12.87 2.20
CA ILE A 86 -2.80 -11.57 2.44
C ILE A 86 -1.82 -11.21 1.32
N GLN A 87 -1.04 -12.16 0.81
CA GLN A 87 -0.11 -11.92 -0.29
C GLN A 87 -0.82 -11.49 -1.58
N VAL A 88 -2.01 -12.05 -1.86
CA VAL A 88 -2.85 -11.59 -2.97
C VAL A 88 -3.37 -10.17 -2.72
N LEU A 89 -3.83 -9.88 -1.50
CA LEU A 89 -4.35 -8.55 -1.14
C LEU A 89 -3.26 -7.46 -1.18
N GLU A 90 -2.05 -7.76 -0.70
CA GLU A 90 -0.88 -6.88 -0.77
C GLU A 90 -0.54 -6.55 -2.23
N ASN A 91 -0.46 -7.56 -3.10
CA ASN A 91 -0.25 -7.36 -4.53
C ASN A 91 -1.41 -6.58 -5.18
N LEU A 92 -2.65 -6.84 -4.79
CA LEU A 92 -3.82 -6.13 -5.32
C LEU A 92 -3.76 -4.63 -5.02
N VAL A 93 -3.47 -4.27 -3.77
CA VAL A 93 -3.33 -2.87 -3.35
C VAL A 93 -2.12 -2.21 -4.04
N HIS A 94 -1.00 -2.93 -4.15
CA HIS A 94 0.19 -2.44 -4.87
C HIS A 94 -0.07 -2.19 -6.36
N CYS A 95 -0.78 -3.11 -7.02
CA CYS A 95 -1.21 -2.92 -8.41
C CYS A 95 -2.17 -1.74 -8.55
N ALA A 96 -3.05 -1.52 -7.58
CA ALA A 96 -3.95 -0.37 -7.58
C ALA A 96 -3.17 0.96 -7.49
N ASP A 97 -2.14 1.02 -6.64
CA ASP A 97 -1.27 2.18 -6.48
C ASP A 97 -0.49 2.49 -7.78
N LEU A 98 -0.02 1.43 -8.46
CA LEU A 98 0.70 1.54 -9.73
C LEU A 98 -0.21 1.56 -10.97
N SER A 99 -1.54 1.66 -10.81
CA SER A 99 -2.50 1.48 -11.91
C SER A 99 -2.58 2.65 -12.89
N ASN A 100 -1.92 3.78 -12.64
CA ASN A 100 -2.06 4.99 -13.47
C ASN A 100 -1.79 4.74 -14.98
N PRO A 101 -0.72 4.02 -15.37
CA PRO A 101 -0.44 3.72 -16.79
C PRO A 101 -1.42 2.73 -17.44
N THR A 102 -2.25 2.04 -16.65
CA THR A 102 -3.24 1.08 -17.19
C THR A 102 -4.59 1.73 -17.49
N LYS A 103 -4.78 3.00 -17.11
CA LYS A 103 -6.01 3.77 -17.37
C LYS A 103 -6.02 4.35 -18.79
N PRO A 104 -7.20 4.74 -19.34
CA PRO A 104 -7.29 5.44 -20.62
C PRO A 104 -6.35 6.64 -20.70
N LEU A 105 -5.78 6.87 -21.88
CA LEU A 105 -4.72 7.87 -22.12
C LEU A 105 -5.01 9.27 -21.53
N PRO A 106 -6.24 9.83 -21.61
CA PRO A 106 -6.52 11.12 -20.99
C PRO A 106 -6.29 11.15 -19.47
N LEU A 107 -6.65 10.07 -18.77
CA LEU A 107 -6.45 9.95 -17.32
C LEU A 107 -4.98 9.73 -16.98
N TYR A 108 -4.31 8.83 -17.72
CA TYR A 108 -2.89 8.58 -17.51
C TYR A 108 -2.06 9.86 -17.64
N LYS A 109 -2.29 10.67 -18.69
CA LYS A 109 -1.60 11.96 -18.89
C LYS A 109 -1.79 12.92 -17.71
N ARG A 110 -3.00 12.98 -17.14
CA ARG A 110 -3.27 13.81 -15.96
C ARG A 110 -2.45 13.35 -14.74
N TRP A 111 -2.40 12.04 -14.49
CA TRP A 111 -1.62 11.50 -13.37
C TRP A 111 -0.12 11.74 -13.54
N VAL A 112 0.41 11.61 -14.76
CA VAL A 112 1.83 11.93 -15.05
C VAL A 112 2.12 13.40 -14.79
N ALA A 113 1.26 14.33 -15.20
CA ALA A 113 1.47 15.75 -14.97
C ALA A 113 1.56 16.08 -13.47
N LEU A 114 0.62 15.55 -12.67
CA LEU A 114 0.60 15.71 -11.21
C LEU A 114 1.84 15.09 -10.54
N LEU A 115 2.27 13.91 -11.01
CA LEU A 115 3.47 13.25 -10.49
C LEU A 115 4.72 14.08 -10.77
N MET A 116 4.87 14.59 -12.00
CA MET A 116 6.01 15.42 -12.38
C MET A 116 6.05 16.74 -11.60
N GLU A 117 4.91 17.38 -11.39
CA GLU A 117 4.80 18.58 -10.54
C GLU A 117 5.30 18.30 -9.12
N ARG A 118 4.85 17.19 -8.50
CA ARG A 118 5.30 16.79 -7.17
C ARG A 118 6.79 16.49 -7.11
N LEU A 119 7.33 15.78 -8.11
CA LEU A 119 8.75 15.46 -8.19
C LEU A 119 9.60 16.73 -8.31
N TYR A 120 9.16 17.72 -9.08
CA TYR A 120 9.83 19.01 -9.20
C TYR A 120 9.87 19.76 -7.86
N VAL A 121 8.76 19.81 -7.13
CA VAL A 121 8.73 20.46 -5.80
C VAL A 121 9.66 19.74 -4.81
N VAL A 122 9.68 18.40 -4.81
CA VAL A 122 10.56 17.63 -3.92
C VAL A 122 12.03 17.82 -4.30
N SER A 123 12.38 17.82 -5.58
CA SER A 123 13.76 18.02 -6.05
C SER A 123 14.26 19.45 -5.82
N ALA A 124 13.37 20.44 -5.77
CA ALA A 124 13.73 21.83 -5.44
C ALA A 124 14.01 22.07 -3.95
N LYS A 125 13.45 21.25 -3.03
CA LYS A 125 13.66 21.41 -1.58
C LYS A 125 15.15 21.38 -1.14
N PRO A 126 15.99 20.45 -1.61
CA PRO A 126 17.44 20.47 -1.34
C PRO A 126 18.14 21.75 -1.80
N HIS A 127 17.71 22.34 -2.91
CA HIS A 127 18.31 23.56 -3.44
C HIS A 127 17.95 24.79 -2.60
N VAL A 128 16.71 24.88 -2.12
CA VAL A 128 16.25 25.96 -1.22
C VAL A 128 16.89 25.87 0.16
N LEU A 129 17.12 24.66 0.67
CA LEU A 129 17.84 24.47 1.95
C LEU A 129 19.32 24.84 1.82
N ARG A 130 19.95 24.61 0.66
CA ARG A 130 21.33 25.04 0.39
C ARG A 130 21.47 26.55 0.18
N SER A 131 20.48 27.23 -0.40
CA SER A 131 20.52 28.69 -0.59
C SER A 131 20.27 29.49 0.70
N ASN A 132 19.71 28.87 1.74
CA ASN A 132 19.48 29.50 3.05
C ASN A 132 20.60 29.19 4.08
N LEU A 133 21.67 28.51 3.65
CA LEU A 133 22.83 28.16 4.46
C LEU A 133 24.12 28.89 4.01
N PHE A 134 24.00 29.87 3.13
CA PHE A 134 25.07 30.80 2.73
C PHE A 134 24.56 32.24 2.76
#